data_AF-A0A8C8A5J7-F1
#
_entry.id   AF-A0A8C8A5J7-F1
#
_cell.length_a   1.000
_cell.length_b   1.000
_cell.length_c   1.000
_cell.angle_alpha   90.00
_cell.angle_beta   90.00
_cell.angle_gamma   90.00
#
_symmetry.space_group_name_H-M   'P 1'
#
loop_
_entity.id
_entity.type
_entity.pdbx_description
1 polymer ?
#
loop_
_entity_poly.entity_id
_entity_poly.type
_entity_poly.pdbx_seq_one_letter_code
_entity_poly.pdbx_strand_id
1 'polypeptide(L)'
;MLDVGKWPVFALLPPEELRLIRQACVFGSAANEALYVTVNDEVYAWGHNGYSQLGNGTTNHGLTPALVSTNLLGKRVTEVACGSHHTIALTADGEVFAWGYNNSGQVGSGSTANQPTPRRVSSCLQSKVVVNVGCGQLCSMAVLDNGEIYGWGYNCNGQLGLGNNGNQQTPCRIAALQGVNVVQVACGYAHTLALTDEGFVYAWGANSYGQLGTGNKSNQALPTLINTDKERMVEVAACHTSHTSAAKTQSGQVLMWGQCRGQAVSSPHLTHFSSTDDVFACFATPAVTWHLLSVDGDDYLTVAQSLKKEFDSPEISDLKFLVDGKCIHVHKTLLKIRCEHFRTLLNETDEDAIEIQQFSYLVYRAFLEYLYTDTINLPPEDAIGLLDLATFYRESRLKRLCQETIKRGISEENAITLLSAAVKYEARDLEEFCFKFCVNHLTAVTQTQAFADMDHDLLKNFISKASRYGAFKN
;
A
#
# COMPACT_ATOMS: atom_id res chain seq x y z
N MET A 1 -1.24 -4.11 -7.71
CA MET A 1 -2.50 -4.56 -7.10
C MET A 1 -2.70 -3.88 -5.75
N LEU A 2 -3.69 -3.00 -5.65
CA LEU A 2 -4.05 -2.33 -4.40
C LEU A 2 -4.92 -3.28 -3.57
N ASP A 3 -4.36 -3.85 -2.50
CA ASP A 3 -5.13 -4.63 -1.54
C ASP A 3 -5.84 -3.67 -0.57
N VAL A 4 -7.08 -3.32 -0.89
CA VAL A 4 -7.91 -2.44 -0.04
C VAL A 4 -8.08 -3.01 1.37
N GLY A 5 -8.00 -4.33 1.56
CA GLY A 5 -8.10 -4.97 2.88
C GLY A 5 -6.96 -4.59 3.84
N LYS A 6 -5.85 -4.03 3.33
CA LYS A 6 -4.76 -3.50 4.16
C LYS A 6 -5.11 -2.18 4.83
N TRP A 7 -6.12 -1.46 4.33
CA TRP A 7 -6.59 -0.24 4.98
C TRP A 7 -7.51 -0.61 6.14
N PRO A 8 -7.25 -0.10 7.36
CA PRO A 8 -8.03 -0.44 8.54
C PRO A 8 -9.54 -0.23 8.37
N VAL A 9 -9.94 0.78 7.60
CA VAL A 9 -11.35 1.08 7.35
C VAL A 9 -12.04 -0.05 6.56
N PHE A 10 -11.40 -0.61 5.53
CA PHE A 10 -11.98 -1.68 4.70
C PHE A 10 -11.87 -3.08 5.32
N ALA A 11 -11.06 -3.26 6.37
CA ALA A 11 -10.96 -4.53 7.10
C ALA A 11 -12.28 -4.97 7.76
N LEU A 12 -13.24 -4.06 7.90
CA LEU A 12 -14.58 -4.34 8.44
C LEU A 12 -15.55 -4.87 7.37
N LEU A 13 -15.20 -4.84 6.09
CA LEU A 13 -16.07 -5.34 5.02
C LEU A 13 -15.95 -6.86 4.84
N PRO A 14 -17.07 -7.55 4.52
CA PRO A 14 -17.02 -8.95 4.16
C PRO A 14 -16.23 -9.13 2.83
N PRO A 15 -15.53 -10.28 2.64
CA PRO A 15 -14.74 -10.54 1.43
C PRO A 15 -15.53 -10.44 0.12
N GLU A 16 -16.83 -10.71 0.16
CA GLU A 16 -17.72 -10.60 -1.01
C GLU A 16 -17.89 -9.15 -1.46
N GLU A 17 -17.98 -8.21 -0.51
CA GLU A 17 -18.14 -6.80 -0.80
C GLU A 17 -16.82 -6.17 -1.26
N LEU A 18 -15.69 -6.60 -0.68
CA LEU A 18 -14.36 -6.19 -1.13
C LEU A 18 -14.12 -6.52 -2.62
N ARG A 19 -14.69 -7.62 -3.13
CA ARG A 19 -14.60 -8.00 -4.55
C ARG A 19 -15.41 -7.11 -5.48
N LEU A 20 -16.39 -6.38 -4.95
CA LEU A 20 -17.19 -5.45 -5.74
C LEU A 20 -16.52 -4.09 -5.88
N ILE A 21 -15.53 -3.78 -5.04
CA ILE A 21 -14.82 -2.50 -5.06
C ILE A 21 -13.95 -2.42 -6.32
N ARG A 22 -14.31 -1.49 -7.21
CA ARG A 22 -13.52 -1.12 -8.39
C ARG A 22 -12.54 0.00 -8.07
N GLN A 23 -12.97 0.96 -7.26
CA GLN A 23 -12.16 2.12 -6.89
C GLN A 23 -12.42 2.52 -5.44
N ALA A 24 -11.40 3.03 -4.74
CA ALA A 24 -11.52 3.41 -3.33
C ALA A 24 -10.66 4.64 -2.97
N CYS A 25 -11.16 5.42 -2.03
CA CYS A 25 -10.48 6.59 -1.45
C CYS A 25 -10.71 6.60 0.07
N VAL A 26 -9.64 6.79 0.84
CA VAL A 26 -9.67 6.97 2.29
C VAL A 26 -9.26 8.40 2.61
N PHE A 27 -10.10 9.12 3.34
CA PHE A 27 -9.97 10.56 3.54
C PHE A 27 -10.34 10.98 4.97
N GLY A 28 -10.40 12.30 5.16
CA GLY A 28 -10.73 12.94 6.42
C GLY A 28 -9.54 13.14 7.36
N SER A 29 -9.77 13.88 8.45
CA SER A 29 -8.72 14.32 9.37
C SER A 29 -8.16 13.21 10.26
N ALA A 30 -8.83 12.06 10.30
CA ALA A 30 -8.43 10.89 11.07
C ALA A 30 -8.30 9.61 10.22
N ALA A 31 -8.38 9.70 8.89
CA ALA A 31 -8.40 8.55 7.96
C ALA A 31 -9.51 7.53 8.29
N ASN A 32 -10.65 8.00 8.80
CA ASN A 32 -11.76 7.15 9.22
C ASN A 32 -12.95 7.22 8.25
N GLU A 33 -12.87 8.10 7.26
CA GLU A 33 -13.85 8.25 6.21
C GLU A 33 -13.35 7.54 4.96
N ALA A 34 -14.22 6.79 4.30
CA ALA A 34 -13.90 6.17 3.04
C ALA A 34 -15.09 6.24 2.08
N LEU A 35 -14.73 6.34 0.81
CA LEU A 35 -15.65 6.30 -0.31
C LEU A 35 -15.12 5.28 -1.31
N TYR A 36 -16.00 4.40 -1.80
CA TYR A 36 -15.65 3.45 -2.84
C TYR A 36 -16.72 3.39 -3.91
N VAL A 37 -16.29 3.01 -5.11
CA VAL A 37 -17.13 2.81 -6.29
C VAL A 37 -17.13 1.32 -6.61
N THR A 38 -18.30 0.74 -6.80
CA THR A 38 -18.43 -0.67 -7.15
C THR A 38 -18.26 -0.91 -8.65
N VAL A 39 -18.13 -2.17 -9.06
CA VAL A 39 -18.18 -2.60 -10.47
C VAL A 39 -19.50 -2.23 -11.17
N ASN A 40 -20.56 -1.95 -10.41
CA ASN A 40 -21.86 -1.50 -10.92
C ASN A 40 -21.98 0.04 -10.97
N ASP A 41 -20.88 0.77 -10.80
CA ASP A 41 -20.83 2.24 -10.73
C ASP A 41 -21.62 2.84 -9.54
N GLU A 42 -21.89 2.05 -8.50
CA GLU A 42 -22.53 2.53 -7.27
C GLU A 42 -21.49 3.13 -6.32
N VAL A 43 -21.82 4.27 -5.72
CA VAL A 43 -20.94 4.97 -4.78
C VAL A 43 -21.39 4.71 -3.36
N TYR A 44 -20.49 4.18 -2.54
CA TYR A 44 -20.72 3.95 -1.12
C TYR A 44 -19.77 4.80 -0.28
N ALA A 45 -20.27 5.25 0.87
CA ALA A 45 -19.47 6.00 1.82
C ALA A 45 -19.78 5.57 3.26
N TRP A 46 -18.77 5.62 4.13
CA TRP A 46 -18.89 5.33 5.56
C TRP A 46 -17.81 6.04 6.38
N GLY A 47 -17.96 5.98 7.71
CA GLY A 47 -17.09 6.66 8.66
C GLY A 47 -17.78 7.82 9.36
N HIS A 48 -17.01 8.87 9.63
CA HIS A 48 -17.50 10.08 10.27
C HIS A 48 -18.39 10.89 9.31
N ASN A 49 -19.49 11.45 9.82
CA ASN A 49 -20.50 12.14 9.02
C ASN A 49 -21.09 13.40 9.69
N GLY A 50 -20.36 14.00 10.65
CA GLY A 50 -20.88 15.13 11.43
C GLY A 50 -21.27 16.37 10.60
N TYR A 51 -20.77 16.47 9.37
CA TYR A 51 -21.05 17.56 8.43
C TYR A 51 -21.66 17.07 7.11
N SER A 52 -22.22 15.86 7.11
CA SER A 52 -22.80 15.21 5.94
C SER A 52 -21.81 14.89 4.82
N GLN A 53 -20.52 14.71 5.12
CA GLN A 53 -19.48 14.36 4.15
C GLN A 53 -19.69 13.01 3.45
N LEU A 54 -20.55 12.14 4.00
CA LEU A 54 -20.88 10.86 3.36
C LEU A 54 -21.95 11.01 2.26
N GLY A 55 -22.65 12.14 2.17
CA GLY A 55 -23.60 12.41 1.08
C GLY A 55 -24.88 11.56 1.07
N ASN A 56 -25.16 10.86 2.17
CA ASN A 56 -26.30 9.94 2.31
C ASN A 56 -27.59 10.62 2.84
N GLY A 57 -27.65 11.95 2.86
CA GLY A 57 -28.81 12.69 3.36
C GLY A 57 -28.90 12.79 4.89
N THR A 58 -27.90 12.30 5.62
CA THR A 58 -27.89 12.29 7.10
C THR A 58 -26.64 12.97 7.67
N THR A 59 -26.58 13.07 9.01
CA THR A 59 -25.38 13.42 9.78
C THR A 59 -24.94 12.26 10.69
N ASN A 60 -25.46 11.06 10.46
CA ASN A 60 -25.17 9.89 11.26
C ASN A 60 -23.84 9.28 10.79
N HIS A 61 -22.90 9.11 11.72
CA HIS A 61 -21.67 8.35 11.48
C HIS A 61 -21.97 6.85 11.56
N GLY A 62 -21.17 6.03 10.88
CA GLY A 62 -21.40 4.59 10.88
C GLY A 62 -20.22 3.81 10.32
N LEU A 63 -20.11 2.57 10.79
CA LEU A 63 -19.13 1.57 10.33
C LEU A 63 -19.75 0.59 9.32
N THR A 64 -20.91 0.94 8.75
CA THR A 64 -21.54 0.19 7.66
C THR A 64 -21.63 1.09 6.43
N PRO A 65 -21.25 0.60 5.24
CA PRO A 65 -21.35 1.37 4.02
C PRO A 65 -22.78 1.85 3.77
N ALA A 66 -22.91 3.13 3.46
CA ALA A 66 -24.17 3.73 3.04
C ALA A 66 -24.08 4.12 1.57
N LEU A 67 -25.10 3.73 0.80
CA LEU A 67 -25.21 4.08 -0.61
C LEU A 67 -25.46 5.58 -0.77
N VAL A 68 -24.63 6.24 -1.59
CA VAL A 68 -24.73 7.65 -1.97
C VAL A 68 -25.71 7.78 -3.15
N SER A 69 -26.98 7.44 -2.91
CA SER A 69 -27.98 7.06 -3.93
C SER A 69 -28.76 8.20 -4.59
N THR A 70 -28.55 9.46 -4.22
CA THR A 70 -29.43 10.54 -4.68
C THR A 70 -29.09 11.00 -6.10
N ASN A 71 -28.40 12.13 -6.27
CA ASN A 71 -28.18 12.73 -7.58
C ASN A 71 -27.01 12.08 -8.37
N LEU A 72 -26.34 11.08 -7.79
CA LEU A 72 -25.29 10.30 -8.44
C LEU A 72 -25.79 8.96 -9.00
N LEU A 73 -27.08 8.60 -8.79
CA LEU A 73 -27.61 7.33 -9.28
C LEU A 73 -27.59 7.28 -10.81
N GLY A 74 -27.03 6.19 -11.36
CA GLY A 74 -26.88 6.01 -12.80
C GLY A 74 -25.79 6.86 -13.44
N LYS A 75 -24.97 7.56 -12.63
CA LYS A 75 -23.80 8.30 -13.11
C LYS A 75 -22.54 7.50 -12.85
N ARG A 76 -21.73 7.30 -13.90
CA ARG A 76 -20.42 6.67 -13.76
C ARG A 76 -19.43 7.65 -13.17
N VAL A 77 -19.03 7.45 -11.92
CA VAL A 77 -17.97 8.24 -11.27
C VAL A 77 -16.61 7.73 -11.74
N THR A 78 -15.74 8.67 -12.12
CA THR A 78 -14.40 8.42 -12.68
C THR A 78 -13.30 8.91 -11.74
N GLU A 79 -13.55 10.00 -11.01
CA GLU A 79 -12.63 10.57 -10.04
C GLU A 79 -13.40 11.11 -8.83
N VAL A 80 -12.78 11.02 -7.64
CA VAL A 80 -13.29 11.60 -6.41
C VAL A 80 -12.16 12.32 -5.71
N ALA A 81 -12.43 13.55 -5.27
CA ALA A 81 -11.52 14.34 -4.45
C ALA A 81 -12.21 14.71 -3.14
N CYS A 82 -11.52 14.51 -2.02
CA CYS A 82 -12.06 14.75 -0.69
C CYS A 82 -11.29 15.85 0.03
N GLY A 83 -12.00 16.79 0.65
CA GLY A 83 -11.43 17.72 1.61
C GLY A 83 -11.54 17.20 3.04
N SER A 84 -11.48 18.10 4.04
CA SER A 84 -11.63 17.67 5.44
C SER A 84 -13.01 17.07 5.71
N HIS A 85 -14.06 17.72 5.20
CA HIS A 85 -15.45 17.39 5.50
C HIS A 85 -16.38 17.61 4.30
N HIS A 86 -15.83 17.71 3.09
CA HIS A 86 -16.59 17.82 1.85
C HIS A 86 -15.99 16.91 0.79
N THR A 87 -16.80 16.53 -0.18
CA THR A 87 -16.41 15.61 -1.24
C THR A 87 -16.87 16.15 -2.57
N ILE A 88 -16.05 15.92 -3.60
CA ILE A 88 -16.36 16.19 -5.00
C ILE A 88 -16.21 14.90 -5.79
N ALA A 89 -17.19 14.61 -6.64
CA ALA A 89 -17.16 13.53 -7.60
C ALA A 89 -17.23 14.06 -9.03
N LEU A 90 -16.38 13.52 -9.89
CA LEU A 90 -16.37 13.75 -11.32
C LEU A 90 -16.99 12.53 -12.03
N THR A 91 -17.98 12.80 -12.88
CA THR A 91 -18.63 11.78 -13.69
C THR A 91 -17.96 11.63 -15.06
N ALA A 92 -18.16 10.50 -15.73
CA ALA A 92 -17.67 10.26 -17.09
C ALA A 92 -18.24 11.25 -18.14
N ASP A 93 -19.39 11.87 -17.85
CA ASP A 93 -20.00 12.92 -18.67
C ASP A 93 -19.32 14.30 -18.47
N GLY A 94 -18.31 14.39 -17.59
CA GLY A 94 -17.64 15.64 -17.22
C GLY A 94 -18.43 16.52 -16.25
N GLU A 95 -19.50 16.00 -15.63
CA GLU A 95 -20.26 16.72 -14.62
C GLU A 95 -19.62 16.57 -13.23
N VAL A 96 -19.62 17.67 -12.46
CA VAL A 96 -19.09 17.72 -11.09
C VAL A 96 -20.23 17.79 -10.08
N PHE A 97 -20.18 16.89 -9.09
CA PHE A 97 -21.08 16.87 -7.95
C PHE A 97 -20.30 17.12 -6.67
N ALA A 98 -20.86 17.90 -5.75
CA ALA A 98 -20.22 18.22 -4.48
C ALA A 98 -21.20 18.16 -3.31
N TRP A 99 -20.73 17.76 -2.13
CA TRP A 99 -21.53 17.67 -0.90
C TRP A 99 -20.68 17.76 0.37
N GLY A 100 -21.35 17.82 1.53
CA GLY A 100 -20.75 17.92 2.86
C GLY A 100 -20.70 19.35 3.41
N TYR A 101 -19.66 19.63 4.19
CA TYR A 101 -19.42 20.91 4.84
C TYR A 101 -19.25 22.05 3.82
N ASN A 102 -19.89 23.19 4.05
CA ASN A 102 -19.93 24.27 3.05
C ASN A 102 -19.77 25.70 3.62
N ASN A 103 -19.32 25.87 4.86
CA ASN A 103 -19.27 27.21 5.48
C ASN A 103 -18.38 28.23 4.74
N SER A 104 -17.43 27.78 3.91
CA SER A 104 -16.60 28.65 3.07
C SER A 104 -17.01 28.67 1.60
N GLY A 105 -18.10 27.97 1.24
CA GLY A 105 -18.59 27.85 -0.13
C GLY A 105 -17.93 26.75 -0.96
N GLN A 106 -17.20 25.81 -0.34
CA GLN A 106 -16.44 24.74 -1.01
C GLN A 106 -17.28 23.73 -1.80
N VAL A 107 -18.59 23.71 -1.61
CA VAL A 107 -19.52 22.91 -2.44
C VAL A 107 -19.88 23.65 -3.73
N GLY A 108 -19.63 24.95 -3.83
CA GLY A 108 -19.82 25.71 -5.08
C GLY A 108 -21.28 26.02 -5.43
N SER A 109 -22.19 25.93 -4.45
CA SER A 109 -23.63 26.08 -4.66
C SER A 109 -24.14 27.53 -4.65
N GLY A 110 -23.26 28.53 -4.48
CA GLY A 110 -23.65 29.92 -4.24
C GLY A 110 -24.28 30.17 -2.86
N SER A 111 -24.01 29.28 -1.91
CA SER A 111 -24.48 29.33 -0.52
C SER A 111 -23.39 28.81 0.40
N THR A 112 -23.50 29.07 1.70
CA THR A 112 -22.62 28.52 2.75
C THR A 112 -23.27 27.40 3.56
N ALA A 113 -24.50 26.98 3.21
CA ALA A 113 -25.19 25.90 3.90
C ALA A 113 -24.63 24.53 3.48
N ASN A 114 -24.38 23.66 4.46
CA ASN A 114 -23.96 22.27 4.23
C ASN A 114 -24.91 21.56 3.26
N GLN A 115 -24.36 20.68 2.42
CA GLN A 115 -25.14 19.93 1.43
C GLN A 115 -25.15 18.46 1.83
N PRO A 116 -26.28 17.92 2.33
CA PRO A 116 -26.31 16.56 2.85
C PRO A 116 -26.32 15.48 1.77
N THR A 117 -26.54 15.86 0.51
CA THR A 117 -26.59 14.99 -0.64
C THR A 117 -25.75 15.58 -1.79
N PRO A 118 -25.18 14.74 -2.68
CA PRO A 118 -24.50 15.21 -3.89
C PRO A 118 -25.31 16.24 -4.65
N ARG A 119 -24.72 17.40 -4.91
CA ARG A 119 -25.35 18.47 -5.69
C ARG A 119 -24.48 18.81 -6.89
N ARG A 120 -25.08 18.86 -8.08
CA ARG A 120 -24.39 19.28 -9.29
C ARG A 120 -23.92 20.74 -9.18
N VAL A 121 -22.63 20.96 -9.37
CA VAL A 121 -22.02 22.30 -9.38
C VAL A 121 -22.29 22.93 -10.75
N SER A 122 -23.39 23.67 -10.86
CA SER A 122 -23.87 24.19 -12.15
C SER A 122 -23.33 25.58 -12.47
N SER A 123 -23.12 26.42 -11.45
CA SER A 123 -22.61 27.78 -11.63
C SER A 123 -21.26 27.77 -12.34
N CYS A 124 -21.15 28.45 -13.48
CA CYS A 124 -19.96 28.55 -14.34
C CYS A 124 -19.46 27.25 -15.00
N LEU A 125 -20.01 26.08 -14.64
CA LEU A 125 -19.58 24.75 -15.14
C LEU A 125 -20.67 23.97 -15.90
N GLN A 126 -21.93 24.41 -15.92
CA GLN A 126 -23.06 23.64 -16.46
C GLN A 126 -22.88 23.14 -17.91
N SER A 127 -22.24 23.92 -18.77
CA SER A 127 -22.05 23.62 -20.19
C SER A 127 -20.58 23.31 -20.52
N LYS A 128 -19.81 22.86 -19.53
CA LYS A 128 -18.37 22.62 -19.65
C LYS A 128 -18.06 21.18 -19.26
N VAL A 129 -17.03 20.61 -19.88
CA VAL A 129 -16.57 19.25 -19.59
C VAL A 129 -15.39 19.35 -18.65
N VAL A 130 -15.56 18.85 -17.42
CA VAL A 130 -14.48 18.73 -16.45
C VAL A 130 -13.74 17.42 -16.69
N VAL A 131 -12.41 17.43 -16.61
CA VAL A 131 -11.55 16.27 -16.82
C VAL A 131 -10.72 15.90 -15.59
N ASN A 132 -10.55 16.82 -14.65
CA ASN A 132 -9.87 16.54 -13.39
C ASN A 132 -10.41 17.41 -12.24
N VAL A 133 -10.41 16.88 -11.02
CA VAL A 133 -10.87 17.58 -9.82
C VAL A 133 -9.87 17.45 -8.66
N GLY A 134 -9.82 18.47 -7.79
CA GLY A 134 -8.96 18.44 -6.60
C GLY A 134 -9.62 19.12 -5.41
N CYS A 135 -9.35 18.63 -4.20
CA CYS A 135 -9.89 19.18 -2.95
C CYS A 135 -8.78 19.50 -1.97
N GLY A 136 -8.73 20.76 -1.54
CA GLY A 136 -7.94 21.13 -0.36
C GLY A 136 -8.78 20.96 0.91
N GLN A 137 -8.27 21.44 2.05
CA GLN A 137 -8.94 21.32 3.34
C GLN A 137 -10.38 21.90 3.34
N LEU A 138 -10.56 23.09 2.74
CA LEU A 138 -11.83 23.82 2.62
C LEU A 138 -12.01 24.49 1.25
N CYS A 139 -11.34 23.99 0.22
CA CYS A 139 -11.43 24.53 -1.13
C CYS A 139 -11.46 23.40 -2.15
N SER A 140 -11.84 23.78 -3.36
CA SER A 140 -12.20 22.86 -4.43
C SER A 140 -11.71 23.43 -5.75
N MET A 141 -11.19 22.54 -6.60
CA MET A 141 -10.65 22.85 -7.92
C MET A 141 -11.26 21.93 -8.97
N ALA A 142 -11.42 22.45 -10.17
CA ALA A 142 -11.80 21.68 -11.36
C ALA A 142 -11.00 22.17 -12.57
N VAL A 143 -10.55 21.22 -13.38
CA VAL A 143 -9.85 21.44 -14.65
C VAL A 143 -10.76 20.99 -15.78
N LEU A 144 -10.89 21.83 -16.80
CA LEU A 144 -11.69 21.57 -17.98
C LEU A 144 -10.90 20.85 -19.08
N ASP A 145 -11.61 20.23 -20.02
CA ASP A 145 -11.05 19.58 -21.20
C ASP A 145 -10.20 20.52 -22.10
N ASN A 146 -10.49 21.82 -22.07
CA ASN A 146 -9.74 22.86 -22.75
C ASN A 146 -8.55 23.42 -21.95
N GLY A 147 -8.26 22.84 -20.78
CA GLY A 147 -7.15 23.23 -19.90
C GLY A 147 -7.42 24.38 -18.95
N GLU A 148 -8.61 24.98 -18.99
CA GLU A 148 -8.97 26.04 -18.03
C GLU A 148 -9.18 25.46 -16.62
N ILE A 149 -8.75 26.20 -15.61
CA ILE A 149 -8.90 25.81 -14.21
C ILE A 149 -9.84 26.78 -13.46
N TYR A 150 -10.67 26.19 -12.60
CA TYR A 150 -11.65 26.85 -11.76
C TYR A 150 -11.43 26.49 -10.30
N GLY A 151 -11.52 27.48 -9.41
CA GLY A 151 -11.39 27.30 -7.96
C GLY A 151 -12.54 27.95 -7.18
N TRP A 152 -12.93 27.32 -6.08
CA TRP A 152 -13.91 27.87 -5.13
C TRP A 152 -13.71 27.37 -3.69
N GLY A 153 -14.39 28.01 -2.75
CA GLY A 153 -14.29 27.75 -1.31
C GLY A 153 -13.40 28.77 -0.58
N TYR A 154 -12.68 28.27 0.42
CA TYR A 154 -11.82 29.06 1.30
C TYR A 154 -10.56 29.56 0.59
N ASN A 155 -10.21 30.83 0.79
CA ASN A 155 -9.11 31.50 0.08
C ASN A 155 -8.20 32.38 0.95
N CYS A 156 -8.25 32.29 2.29
CA CYS A 156 -7.50 33.25 3.11
C CYS A 156 -5.96 33.16 2.94
N ASN A 157 -5.43 32.08 2.35
CA ASN A 157 -4.01 31.94 2.02
C ASN A 157 -3.70 32.11 0.53
N GLY A 158 -4.70 32.48 -0.29
CA GLY A 158 -4.55 32.60 -1.74
C GLY A 158 -4.59 31.27 -2.49
N GLN A 159 -5.06 30.17 -1.86
CA GLN A 159 -5.10 28.83 -2.45
C GLN A 159 -6.02 28.69 -3.67
N LEU A 160 -6.88 29.69 -3.94
CA LEU A 160 -7.67 29.73 -5.18
C LEU A 160 -6.91 30.34 -6.36
N GLY A 161 -5.74 30.94 -6.16
CA GLY A 161 -4.92 31.48 -7.26
C GLY A 161 -5.47 32.76 -7.90
N LEU A 162 -6.43 33.42 -7.26
CA LEU A 162 -7.18 34.56 -7.82
C LEU A 162 -6.49 35.93 -7.60
N GLY A 163 -5.28 35.95 -7.05
CA GLY A 163 -4.55 37.18 -6.72
C GLY A 163 -5.14 37.97 -5.54
N ASN A 164 -6.01 37.34 -4.75
CA ASN A 164 -6.63 37.91 -3.56
C ASN A 164 -6.86 36.81 -2.50
N ASN A 165 -7.38 37.20 -1.32
CA ASN A 165 -7.60 36.30 -0.19
C ASN A 165 -9.09 36.11 0.15
N GLY A 166 -10.00 36.46 -0.77
CA GLY A 166 -11.45 36.38 -0.56
C GLY A 166 -12.04 35.02 -0.96
N ASN A 167 -12.88 34.45 -0.09
CA ASN A 167 -13.58 33.18 -0.36
C ASN A 167 -14.51 33.30 -1.58
N GLN A 168 -14.74 32.18 -2.27
CA GLN A 168 -15.63 32.12 -3.42
C GLN A 168 -16.71 31.06 -3.19
N GLN A 169 -17.99 31.45 -3.26
CA GLN A 169 -19.11 30.52 -3.06
C GLN A 169 -19.52 29.78 -4.34
N THR A 170 -18.95 30.16 -5.47
CA THR A 170 -19.18 29.59 -6.80
C THR A 170 -17.84 29.41 -7.53
N PRO A 171 -17.72 28.46 -8.47
CA PRO A 171 -16.52 28.30 -9.28
C PRO A 171 -16.10 29.60 -9.96
N CYS A 172 -14.84 29.98 -9.77
CA CYS A 172 -14.23 31.16 -10.36
C CYS A 172 -13.00 30.77 -11.19
N ARG A 173 -12.87 31.32 -12.40
CA ARG A 173 -11.77 31.00 -13.33
C ARG A 173 -10.47 31.63 -12.83
N ILE A 174 -9.38 30.87 -12.85
CA ILE A 174 -8.05 31.38 -12.50
C ILE A 174 -7.42 32.02 -13.74
N ALA A 175 -7.68 33.32 -13.95
CA ALA A 175 -7.24 34.03 -15.15
C ALA A 175 -5.71 34.09 -15.34
N ALA A 176 -4.94 33.92 -14.27
CA ALA A 176 -3.48 33.92 -14.31
C ALA A 176 -2.88 32.75 -15.12
N LEU A 177 -3.63 31.68 -15.35
CA LEU A 177 -3.23 30.53 -16.17
C LEU A 177 -3.89 30.55 -17.56
N GLN A 178 -4.38 31.70 -18.01
CA GLN A 178 -4.95 31.82 -19.35
C GLN A 178 -3.92 31.47 -20.43
N GLY A 179 -4.27 30.55 -21.32
CA GLY A 179 -3.40 30.07 -22.40
C GLY A 179 -2.44 28.96 -21.97
N VAL A 180 -2.46 28.55 -20.70
CA VAL A 180 -1.74 27.38 -20.21
C VAL A 180 -2.72 26.21 -20.15
N ASN A 181 -2.39 25.09 -20.78
CA ASN A 181 -3.25 23.91 -20.80
C ASN A 181 -2.95 23.03 -19.58
N VAL A 182 -3.78 23.16 -18.54
CA VAL A 182 -3.68 22.36 -17.31
C VAL A 182 -4.34 21.00 -17.52
N VAL A 183 -3.67 19.93 -17.12
CA VAL A 183 -4.19 18.53 -17.26
C VAL A 183 -4.50 17.87 -15.92
N GLN A 184 -3.88 18.33 -14.84
CA GLN A 184 -4.09 17.76 -13.50
C GLN A 184 -3.97 18.86 -12.45
N VAL A 185 -4.81 18.80 -11.42
CA VAL A 185 -4.72 19.63 -10.22
C VAL A 185 -4.65 18.74 -8.99
N ALA A 186 -3.77 19.08 -8.05
CA ALA A 186 -3.68 18.43 -6.75
C ALA A 186 -3.70 19.48 -5.65
N CYS A 187 -4.44 19.23 -4.58
CA CYS A 187 -4.63 20.20 -3.50
C CYS A 187 -4.14 19.63 -2.18
N GLY A 188 -3.26 20.37 -1.51
CA GLY A 188 -2.84 20.06 -0.15
C GLY A 188 -3.73 20.73 0.90
N TYR A 189 -3.20 20.88 2.12
CA TYR A 189 -3.93 21.53 3.22
C TYR A 189 -4.46 22.93 2.86
N ALA A 190 -3.59 23.80 2.36
CA ALA A 190 -3.96 25.16 1.95
C ALA A 190 -3.12 25.64 0.75
N HIS A 191 -2.71 24.72 -0.10
CA HIS A 191 -1.93 24.99 -1.30
C HIS A 191 -2.45 24.14 -2.46
N THR A 192 -2.12 24.56 -3.68
CA THR A 192 -2.60 23.92 -4.91
C THR A 192 -1.41 23.77 -5.86
N LEU A 193 -1.35 22.62 -6.51
CA LEU A 193 -0.41 22.28 -7.58
C LEU A 193 -1.22 22.08 -8.87
N ALA A 194 -0.72 22.58 -9.99
CA ALA A 194 -1.27 22.30 -11.31
C ALA A 194 -0.17 21.82 -12.25
N LEU A 195 -0.43 20.70 -12.92
CA LEU A 195 0.41 20.13 -13.95
C LEU A 195 -0.16 20.50 -15.33
N THR A 196 0.73 20.90 -16.22
CA THR A 196 0.39 21.25 -17.61
C THR A 196 0.66 20.09 -18.56
N ASP A 197 0.06 20.14 -19.75
CA ASP A 197 0.35 19.22 -20.85
C ASP A 197 1.78 19.34 -21.40
N GLU A 198 2.49 20.42 -21.10
CA GLU A 198 3.93 20.59 -21.38
C GLU A 198 4.82 20.00 -20.27
N GLY A 199 4.23 19.57 -19.15
CA GLY A 199 4.91 18.98 -18.00
C GLY A 199 5.55 20.00 -17.05
N PHE A 200 5.15 21.26 -17.16
CA PHE A 200 5.43 22.30 -16.17
C PHE A 200 4.47 22.19 -14.98
N VAL A 201 4.97 22.53 -13.79
CA VAL A 201 4.20 22.54 -12.55
C VAL A 201 4.10 23.95 -12.00
N TYR A 202 2.88 24.39 -11.75
CA TYR A 202 2.57 25.64 -11.06
C TYR A 202 2.10 25.36 -9.64
N ALA A 203 2.47 26.22 -8.70
CA ALA A 203 2.03 26.14 -7.32
C ALA A 203 1.60 27.50 -6.76
N TRP A 204 0.59 27.49 -5.88
CA TRP A 204 0.13 28.67 -5.16
C TRP A 204 -0.57 28.31 -3.84
N GLY A 205 -0.86 29.33 -3.04
CA GLY A 205 -1.47 29.24 -1.71
C GLY A 205 -0.47 29.41 -0.57
N ALA A 206 -0.73 28.72 0.54
CA ALA A 206 0.13 28.73 1.72
C ALA A 206 1.50 28.10 1.44
N ASN A 207 2.57 28.66 2.00
CA ASN A 207 3.94 28.21 1.78
C ASN A 207 4.81 28.17 3.05
N SER A 208 4.23 28.24 4.25
CA SER A 208 4.99 28.32 5.51
C SER A 208 5.99 27.17 5.72
N TYR A 209 5.79 26.02 5.07
CA TYR A 209 6.66 24.85 5.12
C TYR A 209 7.44 24.60 3.83
N GLY A 210 7.36 25.51 2.85
CA GLY A 210 8.01 25.33 1.55
C GLY A 210 7.22 24.46 0.57
N GLN A 211 5.95 24.18 0.84
CA GLN A 211 5.09 23.31 0.03
C GLN A 211 4.84 23.80 -1.40
N LEU A 212 5.20 25.05 -1.73
CA LEU A 212 5.12 25.51 -3.12
C LEU A 212 6.37 25.15 -3.94
N GLY A 213 7.46 24.70 -3.32
CA GLY A 213 8.68 24.30 -4.04
C GLY A 213 9.43 25.47 -4.69
N THR A 214 9.13 26.71 -4.32
CA THR A 214 9.65 27.94 -4.94
C THR A 214 10.99 28.42 -4.36
N GLY A 215 11.65 27.61 -3.54
CA GLY A 215 12.91 27.95 -2.85
C GLY A 215 12.75 28.89 -1.65
N ASN A 216 11.52 29.33 -1.34
CA ASN A 216 11.21 30.21 -0.22
C ASN A 216 10.00 29.71 0.58
N LYS A 217 9.55 30.51 1.57
CA LYS A 217 8.41 30.18 2.47
C LYS A 217 7.27 31.21 2.42
N SER A 218 7.24 32.04 1.38
CA SER A 218 6.23 33.09 1.23
C SER A 218 5.01 32.56 0.50
N ASN A 219 3.81 32.83 1.05
CA ASN A 219 2.54 32.49 0.41
C ASN A 219 2.44 33.17 -0.96
N GLN A 220 1.80 32.51 -1.91
CA GLN A 220 1.58 33.05 -3.26
C GLN A 220 0.09 33.04 -3.57
N ALA A 221 -0.51 34.22 -3.79
CA ALA A 221 -1.92 34.31 -4.16
C ALA A 221 -2.18 34.08 -5.65
N LEU A 222 -1.11 33.94 -6.45
CA LEU A 222 -1.15 33.68 -7.88
C LEU A 222 -0.33 32.42 -8.20
N PRO A 223 -0.73 31.64 -9.21
CA PRO A 223 0.05 30.52 -9.74
C PRO A 223 1.50 30.94 -10.05
N THR A 224 2.45 30.24 -9.46
CA THR A 224 3.89 30.47 -9.65
C THR A 224 4.52 29.22 -10.22
N LEU A 225 5.30 29.36 -11.30
CA LEU A 225 6.02 28.24 -11.90
C LEU A 225 7.10 27.72 -10.94
N ILE A 226 7.11 26.41 -10.70
CA ILE A 226 8.17 25.75 -9.92
C ILE A 226 9.38 25.56 -10.83
N ASN A 227 10.57 25.91 -10.34
CA ASN A 227 11.80 25.62 -11.05
C ASN A 227 12.21 24.15 -10.80
N THR A 228 12.03 23.31 -11.82
CA THR A 228 12.48 21.91 -11.83
C THR A 228 13.66 21.77 -12.80
N ASP A 229 14.48 20.73 -12.67
CA ASP A 229 15.73 20.52 -13.43
C ASP A 229 15.53 20.19 -14.93
N LYS A 230 14.58 20.86 -15.59
CA LYS A 230 14.17 20.71 -17.00
C LYS A 230 13.63 19.33 -17.39
N GLU A 231 13.39 18.45 -16.43
CA GLU A 231 12.69 17.20 -16.69
C GLU A 231 11.17 17.40 -16.68
N ARG A 232 10.50 16.77 -17.64
CA ARG A 232 9.05 16.81 -17.78
C ARG A 232 8.37 16.07 -16.63
N MET A 233 7.44 16.74 -15.95
CA MET A 233 6.57 16.10 -14.97
C MET A 233 5.40 15.40 -15.65
N VAL A 234 5.00 14.25 -15.11
CA VAL A 234 3.87 13.46 -15.60
C VAL A 234 2.76 13.30 -14.56
N GLU A 235 3.05 13.65 -13.30
CA GLU A 235 2.08 13.55 -12.21
C GLU A 235 2.43 14.55 -11.11
N VAL A 236 1.41 15.16 -10.50
CA VAL A 236 1.51 15.92 -9.25
C VAL A 236 0.55 15.37 -8.22
N ALA A 237 0.99 15.35 -6.96
CA ALA A 237 0.21 14.80 -5.86
C ALA A 237 0.32 15.69 -4.62
N ALA A 238 -0.82 15.90 -3.97
CA ALA A 238 -0.95 16.66 -2.74
C ALA A 238 -2.22 16.18 -2.02
N CYS A 239 -2.21 16.25 -0.69
CA CYS A 239 -3.32 15.74 0.12
C CYS A 239 -3.84 16.80 1.11
N HIS A 240 -5.16 16.90 1.26
CA HIS A 240 -5.85 17.93 2.07
C HIS A 240 -5.47 17.94 3.56
N THR A 241 -4.88 16.87 4.09
CA THR A 241 -4.37 16.81 5.47
C THR A 241 -2.90 17.23 5.59
N SER A 242 -2.19 17.38 4.48
CA SER A 242 -0.74 17.48 4.44
C SER A 242 -0.24 18.81 3.86
N HIS A 243 0.91 19.24 4.37
CA HIS A 243 1.71 20.32 3.82
C HIS A 243 2.85 19.79 2.93
N THR A 244 2.77 18.55 2.48
CA THR A 244 3.72 17.91 1.57
C THR A 244 3.16 17.90 0.16
N SER A 245 4.06 18.09 -0.80
CA SER A 245 3.80 18.01 -2.22
C SER A 245 4.74 16.97 -2.83
N ALA A 246 4.26 16.27 -3.85
CA ALA A 246 5.06 15.34 -4.62
C ALA A 246 4.81 15.50 -6.11
N ALA A 247 5.79 15.11 -6.91
CA ALA A 247 5.65 15.01 -8.36
C ALA A 247 6.46 13.83 -8.89
N LYS A 248 6.01 13.27 -10.02
CA LYS A 248 6.72 12.22 -10.74
C LYS A 248 7.19 12.73 -12.09
N THR A 249 8.43 12.43 -12.43
CA THR A 249 9.02 12.77 -13.73
C THR A 249 8.74 11.69 -14.77
N GLN A 250 8.93 12.03 -16.06
CA GLN A 250 8.77 11.07 -17.15
C GLN A 250 9.76 9.88 -17.07
N SER A 251 10.95 10.05 -16.48
CA SER A 251 11.87 8.93 -16.23
C SER A 251 11.47 8.05 -15.04
N GLY A 252 10.40 8.41 -14.33
CA GLY A 252 9.89 7.68 -13.17
C GLY A 252 10.51 8.09 -11.84
N GLN A 253 11.28 9.17 -11.79
CA GLN A 253 11.79 9.71 -10.53
C GLN A 253 10.69 10.41 -9.74
N VAL A 254 10.67 10.22 -8.42
CA VAL A 254 9.71 10.86 -7.53
C VAL A 254 10.39 11.97 -6.72
N LEU A 255 9.86 13.17 -6.83
CA LEU A 255 10.27 14.36 -6.09
C LEU A 255 9.28 14.64 -4.95
N MET A 256 9.79 15.15 -3.82
CA MET A 256 8.99 15.59 -2.69
C MET A 256 9.48 16.92 -2.11
N TRP A 257 8.58 17.75 -1.61
CA TRP A 257 8.90 18.99 -0.90
C TRP A 257 7.76 19.41 0.05
N GLY A 258 7.96 20.48 0.81
CA GLY A 258 7.05 20.91 1.87
C GLY A 258 7.44 20.35 3.24
N GLN A 259 6.45 19.98 4.06
CA GLN A 259 6.68 19.52 5.43
C GLN A 259 7.03 18.03 5.50
N CYS A 260 8.32 17.72 5.52
CA CYS A 260 8.82 16.34 5.57
C CYS A 260 9.31 15.98 6.98
N ARG A 261 8.52 15.19 7.74
CA ARG A 261 8.86 14.77 9.14
C ARG A 261 9.23 15.93 10.06
N GLY A 262 8.47 17.03 9.98
CA GLY A 262 8.70 18.23 10.78
C GLY A 262 9.78 19.17 10.24
N GLN A 263 10.48 18.80 9.16
CA GLN A 263 11.40 19.68 8.44
C GLN A 263 10.72 20.34 7.24
N ALA A 264 11.10 21.58 6.95
CA ALA A 264 10.59 22.33 5.81
C ALA A 264 11.57 22.22 4.64
N VAL A 265 11.15 21.56 3.56
CA VAL A 265 11.90 21.40 2.31
C VAL A 265 11.31 22.37 1.29
N SER A 266 12.02 23.46 0.97
CA SER A 266 11.47 24.54 0.14
C SER A 266 11.65 24.39 -1.37
N SER A 267 12.35 23.35 -1.82
CA SER A 267 12.58 23.05 -3.25
C SER A 267 12.35 21.57 -3.51
N PRO A 268 11.91 21.16 -4.71
CA PRO A 268 11.73 19.75 -5.05
C PRO A 268 12.98 18.93 -4.74
N HIS A 269 12.82 17.84 -3.98
CA HIS A 269 13.91 16.97 -3.57
C HIS A 269 13.70 15.54 -4.08
N LEU A 270 14.73 14.95 -4.68
CA LEU A 270 14.68 13.57 -5.19
C LEU A 270 14.56 12.56 -4.07
N THR A 271 13.69 11.56 -4.27
CA THR A 271 13.42 10.49 -3.31
C THR A 271 13.83 9.12 -3.86
N HIS A 272 13.79 8.12 -2.98
CA HIS A 272 13.95 6.71 -3.36
C HIS A 272 12.60 6.02 -3.64
N PHE A 273 11.48 6.76 -3.64
CA PHE A 273 10.16 6.20 -3.90
C PHE A 273 9.93 5.94 -5.38
N SER A 274 9.07 4.98 -5.67
CA SER A 274 8.69 4.57 -7.03
C SER A 274 7.33 5.14 -7.48
N SER A 275 6.49 5.49 -6.51
CA SER A 275 5.19 6.14 -6.69
C SER A 275 5.06 7.36 -5.77
N THR A 276 4.24 8.34 -6.15
CA THR A 276 3.83 9.44 -5.29
C THR A 276 2.95 8.95 -4.12
N ASP A 277 2.24 7.84 -4.28
CA ASP A 277 1.46 7.21 -3.21
C ASP A 277 2.33 6.83 -2.02
N ASP A 278 3.52 6.30 -2.28
CA ASP A 278 4.48 5.91 -1.24
C ASP A 278 4.94 7.13 -0.41
N VAL A 279 5.02 8.31 -1.03
CA VAL A 279 5.36 9.56 -0.35
C VAL A 279 4.28 9.87 0.70
N PHE A 280 3.01 9.84 0.33
CA PHE A 280 1.92 10.13 1.27
C PHE A 280 1.71 9.00 2.29
N ALA A 281 1.92 7.74 1.91
CA ALA A 281 1.91 6.62 2.85
C ALA A 281 2.99 6.76 3.95
N CYS A 282 4.15 7.35 3.62
CA CYS A 282 5.27 7.50 4.55
C CYS A 282 5.30 8.85 5.31
N PHE A 283 4.75 9.91 4.72
CA PHE A 283 4.91 11.29 5.23
C PHE A 283 3.60 12.00 5.55
N ALA A 284 2.44 11.50 5.13
CA ALA A 284 1.16 12.07 5.54
C ALA A 284 0.73 11.52 6.91
N THR A 285 0.25 12.42 7.77
CA THR A 285 -0.39 12.06 9.03
C THR A 285 -1.72 12.80 9.13
N PRO A 286 -2.87 12.10 9.08
CA PRO A 286 -3.01 10.65 8.95
C PRO A 286 -2.67 10.14 7.53
N ALA A 287 -2.48 8.82 7.38
CA ALA A 287 -2.31 8.19 6.07
C ALA A 287 -3.67 8.20 5.35
N VAL A 288 -3.79 9.01 4.32
CA VAL A 288 -4.99 9.18 3.47
C VAL A 288 -4.57 9.15 2.02
N THR A 289 -5.50 8.81 1.14
CA THR A 289 -5.26 8.76 -0.31
C THR A 289 -5.45 10.14 -0.91
N TRP A 290 -4.54 10.57 -1.78
CA TRP A 290 -4.64 11.87 -2.45
C TRP A 290 -5.51 11.85 -3.71
N HIS A 291 -5.84 10.65 -4.21
CA HIS A 291 -6.70 10.41 -5.37
C HIS A 291 -7.49 9.11 -5.20
N LEU A 292 -8.44 8.88 -6.11
CA LEU A 292 -9.24 7.67 -6.18
C LEU A 292 -8.40 6.51 -6.73
N LEU A 293 -8.05 5.55 -5.87
CA LEU A 293 -7.22 4.41 -6.25
C LEU A 293 -8.03 3.37 -7.02
N SER A 294 -7.51 2.91 -8.17
CA SER A 294 -8.08 1.76 -8.87
C SER A 294 -7.69 0.47 -8.16
N VAL A 295 -8.71 -0.32 -7.84
CA VAL A 295 -8.57 -1.71 -7.44
C VAL A 295 -8.72 -2.52 -8.72
N ASP A 296 -7.75 -2.41 -9.61
CA ASP A 296 -7.76 -3.25 -10.81
C ASP A 296 -7.69 -4.71 -10.34
N GLY A 297 -8.76 -5.44 -10.63
CA GLY A 297 -8.73 -6.89 -10.63
C GLY A 297 -7.87 -7.32 -11.80
N ASP A 298 -6.55 -7.31 -11.62
CA ASP A 298 -5.67 -7.81 -12.67
C ASP A 298 -5.98 -9.30 -12.87
N ASP A 299 -6.51 -9.63 -14.06
CA ASP A 299 -6.45 -10.99 -14.65
C ASP A 299 -4.99 -11.43 -14.90
N TYR A 300 -4.02 -10.58 -14.57
CA TYR A 300 -2.58 -10.78 -14.73
C TYR A 300 -1.92 -10.99 -13.37
N LEU A 301 -1.45 -12.21 -13.12
CA LEU A 301 -0.59 -12.50 -11.99
C LEU A 301 0.74 -11.71 -12.16
N THR A 302 1.23 -11.08 -11.10
CA THR A 302 2.61 -10.51 -11.11
C THR A 302 3.62 -11.58 -11.54
N VAL A 303 4.81 -11.20 -12.02
CA VAL A 303 5.83 -12.20 -12.43
C VAL A 303 6.08 -13.23 -11.32
N ALA A 304 6.19 -12.80 -10.07
CA ALA A 304 6.35 -13.70 -8.93
C ALA A 304 5.14 -14.63 -8.71
N GLN A 305 3.92 -14.12 -8.81
CA GLN A 305 2.70 -14.93 -8.69
C GLN A 305 2.51 -15.91 -9.86
N SER A 306 2.87 -15.49 -11.07
CA SER A 306 2.86 -16.33 -12.27
C SER A 306 3.83 -17.49 -12.09
N LEU A 307 5.08 -17.21 -11.72
CA LEU A 307 6.08 -18.24 -11.45
C LEU A 307 5.64 -19.17 -10.32
N LYS A 308 5.07 -18.64 -9.23
CA LYS A 308 4.55 -19.44 -8.12
C LYS A 308 3.44 -20.39 -8.58
N LYS A 309 2.51 -19.93 -9.41
CA LYS A 309 1.41 -20.76 -9.93
C LYS A 309 1.93 -21.91 -10.79
N GLU A 310 3.02 -21.66 -11.50
CA GLU A 310 3.64 -22.59 -12.43
C GLU A 310 4.67 -23.55 -11.78
N PHE A 311 4.80 -23.55 -10.45
CA PHE A 311 5.63 -24.52 -9.75
C PHE A 311 5.05 -25.94 -9.87
N ASP A 312 5.90 -26.93 -10.17
CA ASP A 312 5.51 -28.33 -10.36
C ASP A 312 4.58 -28.58 -11.57
N SER A 313 4.62 -27.68 -12.55
CA SER A 313 3.84 -27.78 -13.80
C SER A 313 4.60 -28.57 -14.87
N PRO A 314 4.09 -29.71 -15.35
CA PRO A 314 4.79 -30.52 -16.37
C PRO A 314 4.73 -29.92 -17.78
N GLU A 315 3.87 -28.92 -18.04
CA GLU A 315 3.62 -28.39 -19.39
C GLU A 315 4.71 -27.43 -19.87
N ILE A 316 5.33 -26.70 -18.95
CA ILE A 316 6.27 -25.60 -19.27
C ILE A 316 7.65 -25.77 -18.62
N SER A 317 7.79 -26.72 -17.70
CA SER A 317 9.06 -26.98 -17.02
C SER A 317 10.07 -27.65 -17.95
N ASP A 318 11.32 -27.25 -17.85
CA ASP A 318 12.45 -27.76 -18.64
C ASP A 318 13.38 -28.70 -17.83
N LEU A 319 13.07 -28.97 -16.57
CA LEU A 319 13.80 -29.89 -15.69
C LEU A 319 12.84 -30.62 -14.74
N LYS A 320 13.15 -31.88 -14.43
CA LYS A 320 12.49 -32.62 -13.35
C LYS A 320 13.48 -33.19 -12.34
N PHE A 321 13.11 -33.17 -11.06
CA PHE A 321 13.81 -33.89 -10.00
C PHE A 321 13.04 -35.16 -9.64
N LEU A 322 13.73 -36.30 -9.59
CA LEU A 322 13.16 -37.56 -9.10
C LEU A 322 13.59 -37.78 -7.65
N VAL A 323 12.63 -37.69 -6.72
CA VAL A 323 12.86 -37.84 -5.28
C VAL A 323 11.87 -38.86 -4.73
N ASP A 324 12.36 -39.91 -4.07
CA ASP A 324 11.53 -41.02 -3.57
C ASP A 324 10.57 -41.61 -4.62
N GLY A 325 11.02 -41.69 -5.89
CA GLY A 325 10.21 -42.18 -7.02
C GLY A 325 9.11 -41.22 -7.50
N LYS A 326 9.07 -39.98 -6.99
CA LYS A 326 8.13 -38.93 -7.40
C LYS A 326 8.88 -37.83 -8.17
N CYS A 327 8.23 -37.30 -9.21
CA CYS A 327 8.78 -36.21 -10.01
C CYS A 327 8.34 -34.85 -9.48
N ILE A 328 9.25 -33.88 -9.48
CA ILE A 328 8.99 -32.46 -9.23
C ILE A 328 9.44 -31.66 -10.44
N HIS A 329 8.53 -30.94 -11.09
CA HIS A 329 8.81 -30.19 -12.33
C HIS A 329 9.20 -28.74 -12.03
N VAL A 330 10.31 -28.28 -12.61
CA VAL A 330 10.90 -26.97 -12.32
C VAL A 330 11.58 -26.33 -13.53
N HIS A 331 11.92 -25.04 -13.40
CA HIS A 331 12.54 -24.22 -14.44
C HIS A 331 14.04 -24.02 -14.17
N LYS A 332 14.93 -24.51 -15.05
CA LYS A 332 16.40 -24.39 -14.98
C LYS A 332 16.82 -22.94 -14.74
N THR A 333 16.24 -22.02 -15.51
CA THR A 333 16.56 -20.59 -15.45
C THR A 333 16.36 -20.01 -14.04
N LEU A 334 15.23 -20.34 -13.39
CA LEU A 334 14.94 -19.83 -12.06
C LEU A 334 15.92 -20.39 -11.02
N LEU A 335 16.23 -21.68 -11.08
CA LEU A 335 17.20 -22.31 -10.19
C LEU A 335 18.59 -21.67 -10.33
N LYS A 336 19.05 -21.42 -11.57
CA LYS A 336 20.35 -20.76 -11.86
C LYS A 336 20.43 -19.32 -11.35
N ILE A 337 19.29 -18.62 -11.25
CA ILE A 337 19.22 -17.25 -10.71
C ILE A 337 19.23 -17.28 -9.17
N ARG A 338 18.57 -18.28 -8.58
CA ARG A 338 18.20 -18.27 -7.17
C ARG A 338 19.13 -19.08 -6.27
N CYS A 339 19.91 -20.00 -6.83
CA CYS A 339 20.84 -20.84 -6.10
C CYS A 339 22.15 -21.00 -6.86
N GLU A 340 23.26 -20.60 -6.24
CA GLU A 340 24.59 -20.64 -6.87
C GLU A 340 25.03 -22.08 -7.18
N HIS A 341 24.64 -23.04 -6.35
CA HIS A 341 24.93 -24.46 -6.59
C HIS A 341 24.26 -24.97 -7.87
N PHE A 342 22.99 -24.63 -8.10
CA PHE A 342 22.31 -25.00 -9.34
C PHE A 342 22.86 -24.23 -10.54
N ARG A 343 23.35 -23.00 -10.34
CA ARG A 343 24.04 -22.24 -11.39
C ARG A 343 25.26 -22.97 -11.91
N THR A 344 26.07 -23.55 -11.02
CA THR A 344 27.23 -24.35 -11.41
C THR A 344 26.82 -25.70 -12.00
N LEU A 345 25.95 -26.44 -11.30
CA LEU A 345 25.54 -27.80 -11.70
C LEU A 345 24.90 -27.84 -13.10
N LEU A 346 23.95 -26.95 -13.36
CA LEU A 346 23.16 -26.91 -14.60
C LEU A 346 23.89 -26.22 -15.76
N ASN A 347 25.11 -25.72 -15.55
CA ASN A 347 25.98 -25.28 -16.64
C ASN A 347 26.91 -26.42 -17.12
N GLU A 348 27.13 -27.44 -16.29
CA GLU A 348 27.99 -28.59 -16.59
C GLU A 348 27.20 -29.80 -17.11
N THR A 349 25.87 -29.79 -16.96
CA THR A 349 24.99 -30.93 -17.28
C THR A 349 23.87 -30.53 -18.23
N ASP A 350 23.68 -31.35 -19.28
CA ASP A 350 22.56 -31.25 -20.24
C ASP A 350 21.40 -32.20 -19.89
N GLU A 351 21.39 -32.77 -18.68
CA GLU A 351 20.33 -33.69 -18.26
C GLU A 351 19.02 -32.94 -17.97
N ASP A 352 17.91 -33.54 -18.42
CA ASP A 352 16.55 -33.04 -18.17
C ASP A 352 15.91 -33.68 -16.93
N ALA A 353 16.60 -34.62 -16.28
CA ALA A 353 16.16 -35.31 -15.08
C ALA A 353 17.31 -35.50 -14.09
N ILE A 354 17.13 -35.11 -12.82
CA ILE A 354 18.14 -35.27 -11.77
C ILE A 354 17.56 -36.14 -10.64
N GLU A 355 18.26 -37.22 -10.27
CA GLU A 355 17.86 -38.09 -9.17
C GLU A 355 18.42 -37.61 -7.83
N ILE A 356 17.55 -37.54 -6.82
CA ILE A 356 17.91 -37.18 -5.45
C ILE A 356 17.50 -38.33 -4.52
N GLN A 357 18.49 -38.95 -3.90
CA GLN A 357 18.29 -40.07 -2.97
C GLN A 357 18.55 -39.69 -1.50
N GLN A 358 19.09 -38.50 -1.26
CA GLN A 358 19.61 -38.08 0.05
C GLN A 358 18.55 -37.40 0.93
N PHE A 359 17.45 -36.96 0.34
CA PHE A 359 16.43 -36.14 1.00
C PHE A 359 15.05 -36.67 0.68
N SER A 360 14.12 -36.53 1.63
CA SER A 360 12.74 -36.92 1.40
C SER A 360 12.06 -36.00 0.39
N TYR A 361 11.07 -36.53 -0.31
CA TYR A 361 10.27 -35.78 -1.26
C TYR A 361 9.69 -34.49 -0.67
N LEU A 362 9.14 -34.53 0.54
CA LEU A 362 8.51 -33.37 1.18
C LEU A 362 9.52 -32.22 1.41
N VAL A 363 10.69 -32.58 1.91
CA VAL A 363 11.76 -31.63 2.24
C VAL A 363 12.36 -31.04 0.97
N TYR A 364 12.63 -31.87 -0.04
CA TYR A 364 13.21 -31.40 -1.30
C TYR A 364 12.21 -30.56 -2.12
N ARG A 365 10.94 -30.95 -2.15
CA ARG A 365 9.87 -30.17 -2.79
C ARG A 365 9.72 -28.80 -2.15
N ALA A 366 9.73 -28.72 -0.83
CA ALA A 366 9.65 -27.44 -0.13
C ALA A 366 10.86 -26.54 -0.40
N PHE A 367 12.05 -27.11 -0.56
CA PHE A 367 13.24 -26.37 -0.95
C PHE A 367 13.09 -25.77 -2.35
N LEU A 368 12.63 -26.56 -3.31
CA LEU A 368 12.39 -26.07 -4.67
C LEU A 368 11.27 -25.01 -4.67
N GLU A 369 10.19 -25.23 -3.93
CA GLU A 369 9.10 -24.26 -3.79
C GLU A 369 9.57 -22.94 -3.14
N TYR A 370 10.50 -23.00 -2.20
CA TYR A 370 11.14 -21.82 -1.61
C TYR A 370 11.89 -20.98 -2.65
N LEU A 371 12.57 -21.62 -3.61
CA LEU A 371 13.28 -20.90 -4.67
C LEU A 371 12.32 -20.08 -5.56
N TYR A 372 11.06 -20.52 -5.66
CA TYR A 372 9.98 -19.84 -6.38
C TYR A 372 9.26 -18.77 -5.54
N THR A 373 9.07 -19.03 -4.24
CA THR A 373 8.08 -18.29 -3.44
C THR A 373 8.67 -17.44 -2.32
N ASP A 374 9.96 -17.62 -1.99
CA ASP A 374 10.60 -17.05 -0.79
C ASP A 374 9.93 -17.47 0.54
N THR A 375 9.05 -18.48 0.51
CA THR A 375 8.29 -18.96 1.68
C THR A 375 8.55 -20.44 1.93
N ILE A 376 8.52 -20.85 3.19
CA ILE A 376 8.55 -22.26 3.60
C ILE A 376 7.14 -22.64 4.05
N ASN A 377 6.59 -23.68 3.45
CA ASN A 377 5.31 -24.25 3.83
C ASN A 377 5.50 -25.72 4.26
N LEU A 378 6.11 -25.90 5.42
CA LEU A 378 6.29 -27.21 6.06
C LEU A 378 6.02 -27.11 7.56
N PRO A 379 5.55 -28.20 8.18
CA PRO A 379 5.47 -28.27 9.62
C PRO A 379 6.88 -28.13 10.24
N PRO A 380 7.00 -27.60 11.47
CA PRO A 380 8.28 -27.37 12.14
C PRO A 380 9.19 -28.61 12.20
N GLU A 381 8.58 -29.80 12.33
CA GLU A 381 9.28 -31.09 12.39
C GLU A 381 9.98 -31.42 11.07
N ASP A 382 9.32 -31.17 9.93
CA ASP A 382 9.90 -31.39 8.59
C ASP A 382 10.83 -30.25 8.17
N ALA A 383 10.67 -29.05 8.74
CA ALA A 383 11.55 -27.90 8.50
C ALA A 383 12.99 -28.15 8.98
N ILE A 384 13.20 -29.15 9.82
CA ILE A 384 14.53 -29.66 10.19
C ILE A 384 15.27 -30.19 8.96
N GLY A 385 14.61 -30.99 8.12
CA GLY A 385 15.24 -31.51 6.90
C GLY A 385 15.64 -30.39 5.91
N LEU A 386 14.92 -29.27 5.92
CA LEU A 386 15.30 -28.08 5.16
C LEU A 386 16.57 -27.40 5.68
N LEU A 387 16.90 -27.49 6.98
CA LEU A 387 18.16 -26.97 7.51
C LEU A 387 19.37 -27.73 6.94
N ASP A 388 19.21 -29.03 6.70
CA ASP A 388 20.22 -29.85 6.04
C ASP A 388 20.45 -29.39 4.61
N LEU A 389 19.38 -29.21 3.83
CA LEU A 389 19.46 -28.67 2.47
C LEU A 389 20.08 -27.27 2.44
N ALA A 390 19.66 -26.39 3.37
CA ALA A 390 20.19 -25.04 3.47
C ALA A 390 21.69 -25.03 3.77
N THR A 391 22.15 -25.95 4.62
CA THR A 391 23.58 -26.08 4.95
C THR A 391 24.36 -26.72 3.80
N PHE A 392 23.80 -27.74 3.17
CA PHE A 392 24.38 -28.45 2.02
C PHE A 392 24.60 -27.51 0.82
N TYR A 393 23.58 -26.74 0.46
CA TYR A 393 23.65 -25.75 -0.63
C TYR A 393 24.19 -24.38 -0.21
N ARG A 394 24.57 -24.21 1.06
CA ARG A 394 25.09 -22.95 1.64
C ARG A 394 24.12 -21.75 1.51
N GLU A 395 22.82 -22.03 1.51
CA GLU A 395 21.74 -21.04 1.44
C GLU A 395 21.46 -20.40 2.81
N SER A 396 22.14 -19.28 3.08
CA SER A 396 22.11 -18.61 4.38
C SER A 396 20.72 -18.04 4.72
N ARG A 397 19.99 -17.55 3.71
CA ARG A 397 18.64 -16.98 3.88
C ARG A 397 17.63 -18.07 4.22
N LEU A 398 17.68 -19.20 3.52
CA LEU A 398 16.84 -20.37 3.83
C LEU A 398 17.10 -20.87 5.25
N LYS A 399 18.37 -21.00 5.64
CA LYS A 399 18.75 -21.42 7.01
C LYS A 399 18.10 -20.55 8.09
N ARG A 400 18.13 -19.22 7.91
CA ARG A 400 17.50 -18.27 8.84
C ARG A 400 15.98 -18.45 8.88
N LEU A 401 15.35 -18.59 7.72
CA LEU A 401 13.90 -18.74 7.60
C LEU A 401 13.40 -20.06 8.23
N CYS A 402 14.15 -21.16 8.07
CA CYS A 402 13.86 -22.43 8.74
C CYS A 402 13.90 -22.28 10.27
N GLN A 403 14.95 -21.64 10.80
CA GLN A 403 15.08 -21.41 12.24
C GLN A 403 13.92 -20.57 12.80
N GLU A 404 13.49 -19.52 12.09
CA GLU A 404 12.33 -18.71 12.49
C GLU A 404 11.02 -19.49 12.45
N THR A 405 10.83 -20.31 11.43
CA THR A 405 9.63 -21.16 11.27
C THR A 405 9.53 -22.16 12.42
N ILE A 406 10.64 -22.81 12.76
CA ILE A 406 10.70 -23.75 13.90
C ILE A 406 10.42 -23.03 15.22
N LYS A 407 11.01 -21.85 15.45
CA LYS A 407 10.78 -21.06 16.66
C LYS A 407 9.32 -20.66 16.86
N ARG A 408 8.59 -20.39 15.77
CA ARG A 408 7.16 -20.01 15.82
C ARG A 408 6.22 -21.20 16.04
N GLY A 409 6.61 -22.40 15.62
CA GLY A 409 5.77 -23.59 15.69
C GLY A 409 6.13 -24.58 16.80
N ILE A 410 6.98 -24.17 17.75
CA ILE A 410 7.27 -24.99 18.93
C ILE A 410 6.02 -25.13 19.80
N SER A 411 5.75 -26.34 20.25
CA SER A 411 4.68 -26.71 21.17
C SER A 411 5.22 -27.66 22.23
N GLU A 412 4.44 -27.92 23.28
CA GLU A 412 4.83 -28.85 24.33
C GLU A 412 5.06 -30.26 23.78
N GLU A 413 4.31 -30.67 22.74
CA GLU A 413 4.39 -31.99 22.11
C GLU A 413 5.65 -32.20 21.25
N ASN A 414 6.13 -31.15 20.56
CA ASN A 414 7.26 -31.25 19.62
C ASN A 414 8.57 -30.62 20.15
N ALA A 415 8.58 -30.03 21.35
CA ALA A 415 9.75 -29.29 21.85
C ALA A 415 11.00 -30.17 21.97
N ILE A 416 10.86 -31.43 22.37
CA ILE A 416 12.00 -32.35 22.55
C ILE A 416 12.53 -32.87 21.20
N THR A 417 11.65 -33.17 20.24
CA THR A 417 12.08 -33.58 18.90
C THR A 417 12.83 -32.45 18.21
N LEU A 418 12.35 -31.21 18.34
CA LEU A 418 13.01 -30.01 17.83
C LEU A 418 14.34 -29.72 18.55
N LEU A 419 14.42 -29.93 19.87
CA LEU A 419 15.67 -29.78 20.63
C LEU A 419 16.72 -30.80 20.19
N SER A 420 16.33 -32.07 20.07
CA SER A 420 17.21 -33.15 19.60
C SER A 420 17.76 -32.85 18.21
N ALA A 421 16.90 -32.39 17.30
CA ALA A 421 17.30 -31.93 15.98
C ALA A 421 18.27 -30.74 16.05
N ALA A 422 17.97 -29.71 16.85
CA ALA A 422 18.84 -28.55 16.95
C ALA A 422 20.26 -28.90 17.41
N VAL A 423 20.40 -29.87 18.32
CA VAL A 423 21.70 -30.42 18.75
C VAL A 423 22.37 -31.20 17.62
N LYS A 424 21.64 -32.11 16.97
CA LYS A 424 22.15 -32.92 15.84
C LYS A 424 22.72 -32.04 14.71
N TYR A 425 22.11 -30.88 14.46
CA TYR A 425 22.47 -29.99 13.36
C TYR A 425 23.31 -28.77 13.77
N GLU A 426 23.87 -28.78 14.99
CA GLU A 426 24.71 -27.71 15.55
C GLU A 426 24.09 -26.31 15.46
N ALA A 427 22.75 -26.23 15.50
CA ALA A 427 22.00 -24.98 15.39
C ALA A 427 21.91 -24.30 16.77
N ARG A 428 23.01 -23.71 17.24
CA ARG A 428 23.14 -23.14 18.62
C ARG A 428 22.00 -22.21 19.03
N ASP A 429 21.61 -21.28 18.16
CA ASP A 429 20.53 -20.31 18.44
C ASP A 429 19.15 -20.96 18.53
N LEU A 430 18.95 -22.10 17.86
CA LEU A 430 17.71 -22.87 17.92
C LEU A 430 17.73 -23.78 19.15
N GLU A 431 18.87 -24.42 19.43
CA GLU A 431 19.08 -25.26 20.61
C GLU A 431 18.79 -24.48 21.89
N GLU A 432 19.35 -23.27 22.03
CA GLU A 432 19.14 -22.44 23.22
C GLU A 432 17.67 -22.05 23.38
N PHE A 433 16.97 -21.75 22.28
CA PHE A 433 15.56 -21.42 22.29
C PHE A 433 14.68 -22.61 22.69
N CYS A 434 14.85 -23.75 22.02
CA CYS A 434 14.12 -24.99 22.34
C CYS A 434 14.37 -25.41 23.78
N PHE A 435 15.61 -25.31 24.27
CA PHE A 435 15.95 -25.62 25.66
C PHE A 435 15.21 -24.72 26.66
N LYS A 436 15.19 -23.40 26.44
CA LYS A 436 14.44 -22.47 27.31
C LYS A 436 12.94 -22.76 27.30
N PHE A 437 12.38 -23.07 26.15
CA PHE A 437 10.98 -23.47 26.03
C PHE A 437 10.69 -24.74 26.84
N CYS A 438 11.50 -25.80 26.68
CA CYS A 438 11.35 -27.04 27.44
C CYS A 438 11.43 -26.82 28.96
N VAL A 439 12.31 -25.95 29.44
CA VAL A 439 12.44 -25.65 30.88
C VAL A 439 11.23 -24.87 31.40
N ASN A 440 10.69 -23.92 30.64
CA ASN A 440 9.52 -23.15 31.06
C ASN A 440 8.24 -24.00 31.11
N HIS A 441 8.15 -25.03 30.26
CA HIS A 441 7.02 -25.95 30.15
C HIS A 441 7.32 -27.35 30.69
N LEU A 442 8.29 -27.47 31.60
CA LEU A 442 8.89 -28.75 32.02
C LEU A 442 7.84 -29.80 32.46
N THR A 443 6.80 -29.38 33.19
CA THR A 443 5.74 -30.28 33.68
C THR A 443 4.97 -30.96 32.56
N ALA A 444 4.68 -30.25 31.47
CA ALA A 444 3.96 -30.79 30.32
C ALA A 444 4.90 -31.56 29.39
N VAL A 445 6.09 -31.01 29.14
CA VAL A 445 7.10 -31.62 28.25
C VAL A 445 7.57 -32.98 28.76
N THR A 446 7.75 -33.13 30.08
CA THR A 446 8.16 -34.41 30.70
C THR A 446 7.11 -35.53 30.60
N GLN A 447 5.86 -35.20 30.30
CA GLN A 447 4.77 -36.17 30.10
C GLN A 447 4.66 -36.62 28.63
N THR A 448 5.44 -36.04 27.72
CA THR A 448 5.40 -36.39 26.29
C THR A 448 6.19 -37.66 25.99
N GLN A 449 5.72 -38.39 24.97
CA GLN A 449 6.42 -39.58 24.47
C GLN A 449 7.84 -39.25 23.97
N ALA A 450 8.01 -38.08 23.34
CA ALA A 450 9.30 -37.62 22.85
C ALA A 450 10.35 -37.41 23.97
N PHE A 451 9.92 -37.03 25.18
CA PHE A 451 10.80 -36.93 26.34
C PHE A 451 11.20 -38.32 26.87
N ALA A 452 10.27 -39.28 26.86
CA ALA A 452 10.53 -40.66 27.27
C ALA A 452 11.51 -41.37 26.32
N ASP A 453 11.42 -41.08 25.02
CA ASP A 453 12.27 -41.66 23.97
C ASP A 453 13.58 -40.90 23.74
N MET A 454 13.91 -39.94 24.61
CA MET A 454 15.10 -39.10 24.47
C MET A 454 16.39 -39.90 24.68
N ASP A 455 17.37 -39.65 23.80
CA ASP A 455 18.69 -40.28 23.89
C ASP A 455 19.37 -40.01 25.26
N HIS A 456 20.12 -41.00 25.76
CA HIS A 456 20.65 -40.97 27.12
C HIS A 456 21.67 -39.83 27.33
N ASP A 457 22.46 -39.49 26.31
CA ASP A 457 23.41 -38.38 26.40
C ASP A 457 22.70 -37.03 26.32
N LEU A 458 21.68 -36.92 25.46
CA LEU A 458 20.85 -35.73 25.35
C LEU A 458 20.07 -35.47 26.65
N LEU A 459 19.47 -36.50 27.25
CA LEU A 459 18.74 -36.41 28.52
C LEU A 459 19.66 -35.98 29.66
N LYS A 460 20.85 -36.57 29.77
CA LYS A 460 21.84 -36.22 30.81
C LYS A 460 22.30 -34.76 30.66
N ASN A 461 22.59 -34.32 29.44
CA ASN A 461 22.94 -32.94 29.15
C ASN A 461 21.78 -31.98 29.45
N PHE A 462 20.56 -32.37 29.09
CA PHE A 462 19.35 -31.60 29.36
C PHE A 462 19.13 -31.40 30.87
N ILE A 463 19.17 -32.47 31.68
CA ILE A 463 19.01 -32.39 33.14
C ILE A 463 20.13 -31.56 33.77
N SER A 464 21.38 -31.77 33.34
CA SER A 464 22.52 -30.97 33.83
C SER A 464 22.34 -29.48 33.53
N LYS A 465 21.93 -29.13 32.31
CA LYS A 465 21.69 -27.74 31.91
C LYS A 465 20.47 -27.15 32.63
N ALA A 466 19.39 -27.92 32.80
CA ALA A 466 18.16 -27.51 33.49
C ALA A 466 18.39 -27.27 35.00
N SER A 467 19.21 -28.09 35.64
CA SER A 467 19.60 -27.88 37.06
C SER A 467 20.36 -26.57 37.27
N ARG A 468 21.27 -26.21 36.36
CA ARG A 468 21.96 -24.91 36.38
C ARG A 468 21.01 -23.74 36.11
N TYR A 469 19.97 -23.99 35.32
CA TYR A 469 18.92 -23.02 35.00
C TYR A 469 17.88 -22.83 36.12
N GLY A 470 17.99 -23.58 37.23
CA GLY A 470 17.11 -23.45 38.39
C GLY A 470 15.77 -24.19 38.26
N ALA A 471 15.60 -25.05 37.25
CA ALA A 471 14.35 -25.76 36.97
C ALA A 471 13.89 -26.72 38.08
N PHE A 472 14.81 -27.12 38.98
CA PHE A 472 14.56 -28.06 40.08
C PHE A 472 14.71 -27.44 41.47
N LYS A 473 14.69 -26.10 41.57
CA LYS A 473 14.65 -25.44 42.89
C LYS A 473 13.20 -25.46 43.40
N ASN A 474 12.96 -26.24 44.45
CA ASN A 474 11.78 -26.12 45.30
C ASN A 474 11.75 -24.76 46.01
#